data_AF-A0A2H9PEE6-F1
#
_entry.id   AF-A0A2H9PEE6-F1
#
_cell.length_a   1.000
_cell.length_b   1.000
_cell.length_c   1.000
_cell.angle_alpha   90.00
_cell.angle_beta   90.00
_cell.angle_gamma   90.00
#
_symmetry.space_group_name_H-M   'P 1'
#
loop_
_entity.id
_entity.type
_entity.pdbx_description
1 polymer ?
#
loop_
_entity_poly.entity_id
_entity_poly.type
_entity_poly.pdbx_seq_one_letter_code
_entity_poly.pdbx_strand_id
1 'polypeptide(L)' 'MCESEVYIIHKGTKVPEKFMDEVVFVNVEGNKISLSKMFGEQKKLNDYKIAAIDLLNHRIIIEKI' A
#
# COMPACT_ATOMS: atom_id res chain seq x y z
N MET A 1 2.65 13.29 12.56
CA MET A 1 2.40 13.10 11.12
C MET A 1 1.89 11.67 10.96
N CYS A 2 0.84 11.44 10.18
CA CYS A 2 0.14 10.14 10.08
C CYS A 2 0.46 9.42 8.76
N GLU A 3 1.67 9.60 8.22
CA GLU A 3 2.10 8.84 7.05
C GLU A 3 2.28 7.35 7.37
N SER A 4 2.23 6.52 6.33
CA SER A 4 2.42 5.08 6.42
C SER A 4 3.32 4.55 5.30
N GLU A 5 3.94 3.42 5.55
CA GLU A 5 4.68 2.63 4.59
C GLU A 5 3.76 1.58 3.96
N VAL A 6 3.86 1.41 2.65
CA VAL A 6 3.09 0.40 1.90
C VAL A 6 4.00 -0.75 1.52
N TYR A 7 3.54 -1.98 1.80
CA TYR A 7 4.22 -3.22 1.48
C TYR A 7 3.39 -4.09 0.56
N ILE A 8 4.03 -4.79 -0.39
CA ILE A 8 3.38 -5.77 -1.28
C ILE A 8 3.70 -7.19 -0.82
N ILE A 9 2.65 -8.03 -0.75
CA ILE A 9 2.79 -9.48 -0.66
C ILE A 9 2.62 -10.06 -2.07
N HIS A 10 3.65 -10.75 -2.54
CA HIS A 10 3.61 -11.55 -3.76
C HIS A 10 3.13 -12.97 -3.47
N LYS A 11 2.41 -13.58 -4.42
CA LYS A 11 1.89 -14.94 -4.29
C LYS A 11 3.04 -15.93 -4.10
N GLY A 12 3.13 -16.53 -2.91
CA GLY A 12 4.21 -17.47 -2.53
C GLY A 12 5.31 -16.86 -1.66
N THR A 13 5.37 -15.53 -1.50
CA THR A 13 6.33 -14.85 -0.62
C THR A 13 5.66 -14.54 0.72
N LYS A 14 6.19 -15.07 1.83
CA LYS A 14 5.67 -14.78 3.18
C LYS A 14 6.10 -13.41 3.72
N VAL A 15 7.12 -12.81 3.13
CA VAL A 15 7.70 -11.55 3.59
C VAL A 15 7.19 -10.40 2.72
N PRO A 16 6.50 -9.40 3.29
CA PRO A 16 6.07 -8.23 2.54
C PRO A 16 7.28 -7.40 2.09
N GLU A 17 7.31 -6.99 0.83
CA GLU A 17 8.36 -6.13 0.27
C GLU A 17 7.92 -4.66 0.33
N LYS A 18 8.79 -3.77 0.83
CA LYS A 18 8.48 -2.34 0.88
C LYS A 18 8.32 -1.80 -0.54
N PHE A 19 7.16 -1.21 -0.82
CA PHE A 19 6.80 -0.70 -2.15
C PHE A 19 6.82 0.82 -2.24
N MET A 20 6.37 1.50 -1.17
CA MET A 20 6.28 2.95 -1.11
C MET A 20 6.33 3.41 0.34
N ASP A 21 6.98 4.54 0.59
CA ASP A 21 7.05 5.21 1.88
C ASP A 21 6.25 6.52 1.86
N GLU A 22 6.14 7.17 3.02
CA GLU A 22 5.54 8.50 3.18
C GLU A 22 4.14 8.64 2.55
N VAL A 23 3.37 7.54 2.53
CA VAL A 23 2.03 7.52 1.93
C VAL A 23 1.06 8.17 2.89
N VAL A 24 0.36 9.21 2.41
CA VAL A 24 -0.61 9.97 3.20
C VAL A 24 -2.04 9.74 2.75
N PHE A 25 -2.24 9.15 1.58
CA PHE A 25 -3.57 8.88 1.05
C PHE A 25 -3.58 7.58 0.25
N VAL A 26 -4.60 6.76 0.52
CA VAL A 26 -4.88 5.50 -0.15
C VAL A 26 -6.34 5.50 -0.57
N ASN A 27 -6.59 5.30 -1.87
CA ASN A 27 -7.93 5.14 -2.42
C ASN A 27 -8.06 3.77 -3.09
N VAL A 28 -9.18 3.10 -2.88
CA VAL A 28 -9.45 1.76 -3.41
C VAL A 28 -10.73 1.80 -4.24
N GLU A 29 -10.62 1.44 -5.51
CA GLU A 29 -11.72 1.38 -6.47
C GLU A 29 -11.75 0.00 -7.12
N GLY A 30 -12.54 -0.91 -6.53
CA GLY A 30 -12.55 -2.32 -6.94
C GLY A 30 -11.20 -3.00 -6.67
N ASN A 31 -10.55 -3.47 -7.73
CA ASN A 31 -9.20 -4.07 -7.70
C ASN A 31 -8.08 -3.06 -7.99
N LYS A 32 -8.38 -1.76 -7.99
CA LYS A 32 -7.42 -0.69 -8.21
C LYS A 32 -7.09 0.02 -6.92
N ILE A 33 -5.81 0.20 -6.64
CA ILE A 33 -5.32 0.95 -5.48
C ILE A 33 -4.51 2.14 -5.99
N SER A 34 -4.86 3.35 -5.52
CA SER A 34 -4.08 4.56 -5.74
C SER A 34 -3.43 4.97 -4.42
N LEU A 35 -2.11 5.17 -4.45
CA LEU A 35 -1.29 5.58 -3.31
C LEU A 35 -0.66 6.93 -3.64
N SER A 36 -0.68 7.89 -2.72
CA SER A 36 0.00 9.18 -2.92
C SER A 36 0.75 9.64 -1.69
N LYS A 37 1.94 10.21 -1.94
CA LYS A 37 2.72 10.94 -0.95
C LYS A 37 2.15 12.33 -0.74
N MET A 38 2.59 12.97 0.34
CA MET A 38 2.31 14.39 0.58
C MET A 38 2.89 15.27 -0.55
N PHE A 39 4.04 14.88 -1.10
CA PHE A 39 4.73 15.63 -2.15
C PHE A 39 4.78 14.85 -3.47
N GLY A 40 3.74 15.02 -4.29
CA GLY A 40 3.78 14.84 -5.74
C GLY A 40 3.84 13.41 -6.30
N GLU A 41 4.39 12.44 -5.58
CA GLU A 41 4.45 11.06 -6.08
C GLU A 41 3.11 10.34 -5.87
N GLN A 42 2.54 9.84 -6.98
CA GLN A 42 1.36 8.98 -6.98
C GLN A 42 1.66 7.68 -7.73
N LYS A 43 1.29 6.54 -7.14
CA LYS A 43 1.33 5.23 -7.80
C LYS A 43 -0.08 4.65 -7.91
N LYS A 44 -0.37 4.05 -9.06
CA LYS A 44 -1.61 3.34 -9.33
C LYS A 44 -1.29 1.88 -9.58
N LEU A 45 -1.99 1.00 -8.88
CA LEU A 45 -1.84 -0.45 -8.93
C LEU A 45 -3.17 -1.06 -9.38
N ASN A 46 -3.11 -1.99 -10.33
CA ASN A 46 -4.26 -2.77 -10.79
C ASN A 46 -4.10 -4.22 -10.33
N ASP A 47 -5.21 -4.89 -10.05
CA ASP A 47 -5.25 -6.27 -9.56
C ASP A 47 -4.60 -6.44 -8.18
N TYR A 48 -4.84 -5.47 -7.27
CA TYR A 48 -4.44 -5.54 -5.87
C TYR A 48 -5.61 -5.29 -4.94
N LYS A 49 -5.50 -5.81 -3.72
CA LYS A 49 -6.40 -5.53 -2.59
C LYS A 49 -5.60 -5.15 -1.35
N ILE A 50 -6.24 -4.44 -0.42
CA ILE A 50 -5.69 -4.23 0.92
C ILE A 50 -5.80 -5.57 1.67
N ALA A 51 -4.67 -6.09 2.10
CA ALA A 51 -4.59 -7.32 2.89
C ALA A 51 -4.69 -7.02 4.39
N ALA A 52 -4.01 -5.98 4.86
CA ALA A 52 -4.05 -5.53 6.25
C ALA A 52 -3.64 -4.06 6.38
N ILE A 53 -4.10 -3.42 7.46
CA ILE A 53 -3.68 -2.09 7.87
C ILE A 53 -3.23 -2.19 9.33
N ASP A 54 -1.99 -1.84 9.60
CA ASP A 54 -1.39 -1.79 10.93
C ASP A 54 -1.08 -0.33 11.27
N LEU A 55 -2.03 0.32 11.93
CA LEU A 55 -1.94 1.73 12.30
C LEU A 55 -0.89 1.98 13.40
N LEU A 56 -0.59 0.99 14.24
CA LEU A 56 0.40 1.12 15.31
C LEU A 56 1.81 1.23 14.73
N ASN A 57 2.11 0.43 13.70
CA ASN A 57 3.40 0.44 13.02
C ASN A 57 3.43 1.32 11.77
N HIS A 58 2.35 2.05 11.48
CA HIS A 58 2.23 2.87 10.28
C HIS A 58 2.45 2.08 8.98
N ARG A 59 1.82 0.91 8.85
CA ARG A 59 1.97 0.02 7.68
C ARG A 59 0.65 -0.31 7.02
N ILE A 60 0.68 -0.32 5.69
CA ILE A 60 -0.40 -0.81 4.86
C ILE A 60 0.16 -1.96 4.02
N ILE A 61 -0.52 -3.10 4.05
CA ILE A 61 -0.11 -4.28 3.33
C ILE A 61 -1.11 -4.52 2.21
N ILE A 62 -0.62 -4.64 0.99
CA ILE A 62 -1.40 -4.94 -0.20
C ILE A 62 -0.98 -6.27 -0.81
N GLU A 63 -1.93 -6.99 -1.39
CA GLU A 63 -1.72 -8.31 -1.98
C GLU A 63 -2.23 -8.29 -3.42
N LYS A 64 -1.48 -8.93 -4.33
CA LYS A 64 -1.91 -9.13 -5.71
C LYS A 64 -3.02 -10.18 -5.80
N ILE A 65 -4.09 -9.88 -6.52
CA ILE A 65 -5.23 -10.77 -6.76
C ILE A 65 -4.88 -11.82 -7.82
#